data_AF-A0A8H3INE8-F1
#
_entry.id   AF-A0A8H3INE8-F1
#
_cell.length_a   1.000
_cell.length_b   1.000
_cell.length_c   1.000
_cell.angle_alpha   90.00
_cell.angle_beta   90.00
_cell.angle_gamma   90.00
#
_symmetry.space_group_name_H-M   'P 1'
#
loop_
_entity.id
_entity.type
_entity.pdbx_description
1 polymer ?
#
loop_
_entity_poly.entity_id
_entity_poly.type
_entity_poly.pdbx_seq_one_letter_code
_entity_poly.pdbx_strand_id
1 'polypeptide(L)'
;MRLKEAMRLRQDQDHNEQPESSTTPRIIDSPPPGNLMHDIMRITGQLSLEPNNPSATLSKPVAESEVKPDRPAPSQTPSPLNNLFAKIHHFFADGAQTASIRFAAIQTIVTTGEVEVTHSAYQAASHVLAGNSLPWNSCKLAATLVLLHAVPKNAEAMFKALKFQSQSLGGLPTMSMINATPSANLAARFAQAKKAAIDGKVGKCTVLAVSLVDVEMIERGEKKSKPMGYSSFAHTFVLGIGREAWRVFQSWGEHGYSLDAYLERDGARLREWKEAKAFLKAFLVLATAEGTWSQEINDAYQACFEVNILKICGKKGPQKPIVPIYRPWVRFFEVEDVKNSDIEKFSWD
;
A
#
# COMPACT_ATOMS: atom_id res chain seq x y z
N MET A 1 -44.86 31.37 28.25
CA MET A 1 -44.95 30.97 29.67
C MET A 1 -46.43 30.97 30.02
N ARG A 2 -47.14 29.91 30.38
CA ARG A 2 -46.85 28.60 30.99
C ARG A 2 -48.01 27.68 30.55
N LEU A 3 -47.75 26.48 30.06
CA LEU A 3 -47.54 25.25 30.86
C LEU A 3 -48.81 24.81 31.60
N LYS A 4 -49.32 23.65 31.17
CA LYS A 4 -50.07 22.59 31.89
C LYS A 4 -51.57 22.44 31.66
N GLU A 5 -51.89 21.20 31.32
CA GLU A 5 -53.07 20.41 31.72
C GLU A 5 -54.40 20.66 31.01
N ALA A 6 -54.58 19.93 29.90
CA ALA A 6 -55.85 19.30 29.56
C ALA A 6 -55.58 17.78 29.50
N MET A 7 -55.90 17.01 30.55
CA MET A 7 -57.17 16.30 30.71
C MET A 7 -57.62 15.61 29.43
N ARG A 8 -57.45 14.28 29.35
CA ARG A 8 -58.51 13.31 29.71
C ARG A 8 -59.82 13.63 28.99
N LEU A 9 -60.05 12.94 27.88
CA LEU A 9 -61.30 12.24 27.55
C LEU A 9 -61.25 11.84 26.07
N ARG A 10 -61.06 10.55 25.82
CA ARG A 10 -61.98 9.72 25.01
C ARG A 10 -61.44 8.30 24.98
N GLN A 11 -62.03 7.53 25.88
CA GLN A 11 -62.18 6.09 25.77
C GLN A 11 -63.22 5.79 24.67
N ASP A 12 -63.08 4.60 24.12
CA ASP A 12 -64.07 3.80 23.38
C ASP A 12 -64.23 4.09 21.88
N GLN A 13 -63.48 3.34 21.09
CA GLN A 13 -64.14 2.38 20.21
C GLN A 13 -63.30 1.11 20.03
N ASP A 14 -63.99 0.01 20.23
CA ASP A 14 -63.55 -1.37 20.36
C ASP A 14 -63.30 -2.06 19.02
N HIS A 15 -62.43 -3.06 19.09
CA HIS A 15 -62.38 -4.31 18.30
C HIS A 15 -61.97 -4.23 16.82
N ASN A 16 -60.81 -4.81 16.46
CA ASN A 16 -60.77 -6.13 15.82
C ASN A 16 -59.32 -6.68 15.68
N GLU A 17 -59.21 -8.01 15.72
CA GLU A 17 -58.18 -8.88 15.11
C GLU A 17 -56.77 -9.09 15.74
N GLN A 18 -56.71 -10.22 16.46
CA GLN A 18 -55.77 -11.36 16.39
C GLN A 18 -54.24 -11.23 16.65
N PRO A 19 -53.60 -12.32 17.15
CA PRO A 19 -52.28 -12.27 17.77
C PRO A 19 -51.18 -12.86 16.88
N GLU A 20 -50.06 -12.15 16.71
CA GLU A 20 -48.86 -12.76 16.13
C GLU A 20 -47.57 -12.45 16.91
N SER A 21 -47.07 -13.54 17.49
CA SER A 21 -45.66 -13.98 17.61
C SER A 21 -44.63 -13.07 18.30
N SER A 22 -44.19 -13.58 19.45
CA SER A 22 -42.90 -13.26 20.07
C SER A 22 -41.75 -13.56 19.11
N THR A 23 -40.90 -12.57 18.82
CA THR A 23 -39.60 -12.79 18.21
C THR A 23 -38.49 -12.45 19.21
N THR A 24 -37.93 -13.51 19.77
CA THR A 24 -36.65 -13.56 20.48
C THR A 24 -35.53 -13.03 19.55
N PRO A 25 -34.55 -12.25 20.06
CA PRO A 25 -33.46 -11.77 19.23
C PRO A 25 -32.56 -12.93 18.78
N ARG A 26 -32.41 -13.08 17.46
CA ARG A 26 -31.47 -14.04 16.86
C ARG A 26 -30.03 -13.63 17.17
N ILE A 27 -29.33 -14.56 17.82
CA ILE A 27 -27.88 -14.65 17.84
C ILE A 27 -27.41 -14.71 16.38
N ILE A 28 -26.58 -13.75 15.98
CA ILE A 28 -25.93 -13.76 14.67
C ILE A 28 -24.80 -14.79 14.77
N ASP A 29 -25.04 -15.96 14.18
CA ASP A 29 -24.02 -16.97 13.97
C ASP A 29 -22.83 -16.37 13.24
N SER A 30 -21.63 -16.62 13.78
CA SER A 30 -20.38 -16.33 13.08
C SER A 30 -20.35 -17.14 11.77
N PRO A 31 -19.94 -16.54 10.64
CA PRO A 31 -19.85 -17.28 9.39
C PRO A 31 -18.82 -18.42 9.53
N PRO A 32 -19.04 -19.56 8.85
CA PRO A 32 -18.11 -20.69 8.88
C PRO A 32 -16.74 -20.27 8.30
N PRO A 33 -15.64 -20.98 8.62
CA PRO A 33 -14.32 -20.66 8.12
C PRO A 33 -14.35 -20.56 6.59
N GLY A 34 -14.08 -19.34 6.10
CA GLY A 34 -14.26 -18.97 4.71
C GLY A 34 -13.31 -19.71 3.77
N ASN A 35 -13.81 -19.99 2.57
CA ASN A 35 -13.08 -20.55 1.46
C ASN A 35 -11.88 -19.65 1.09
N LEU A 36 -10.65 -20.16 1.25
CA LEU A 36 -9.37 -19.51 0.92
C LEU A 36 -9.36 -18.83 -0.46
N MET A 37 -10.15 -19.36 -1.40
CA MET A 37 -10.36 -18.85 -2.76
C MET A 37 -10.99 -17.46 -2.81
N HIS A 38 -11.90 -17.14 -1.88
CA HIS A 38 -12.51 -15.81 -1.82
C HIS A 38 -11.54 -14.76 -1.26
N ASP A 39 -10.62 -15.14 -0.37
CA ASP A 39 -9.69 -14.19 0.23
C ASP A 39 -8.54 -13.84 -0.71
N ILE A 40 -7.97 -14.81 -1.43
CA ILE A 40 -6.90 -14.55 -2.42
C ILE A 40 -7.42 -13.67 -3.58
N MET A 41 -8.63 -13.95 -4.09
CA MET A 41 -9.25 -13.18 -5.18
C MET A 41 -9.81 -11.83 -4.72
N ARG A 42 -10.25 -11.68 -3.46
CA ARG A 42 -10.73 -10.39 -2.91
C ARG A 42 -9.57 -9.47 -2.53
N ILE A 43 -8.36 -10.00 -2.31
CA ILE A 43 -7.14 -9.19 -2.11
C ILE A 43 -6.75 -8.44 -3.41
N THR A 44 -7.13 -8.93 -4.60
CA THR A 44 -6.74 -8.38 -5.90
C THR A 44 -7.89 -7.89 -6.78
N GLY A 45 -9.12 -8.34 -6.56
CA GLY A 45 -10.24 -8.11 -7.46
C GLY A 45 -11.05 -6.86 -7.15
N GLN A 46 -10.72 -5.74 -7.80
CA GLN A 46 -11.69 -4.88 -8.49
C GLN A 46 -10.99 -3.72 -9.23
N LEU A 47 -10.32 -4.02 -10.35
CA LEU A 47 -10.14 -3.10 -11.48
C LEU A 47 -10.10 -3.93 -12.76
N SER A 48 -10.85 -3.48 -13.76
CA SER A 48 -11.12 -4.19 -15.02
C SER A 48 -9.88 -4.18 -15.91
N LEU A 49 -9.67 -5.23 -16.72
CA LEU A 49 -8.43 -5.46 -17.46
C LEU A 49 -8.68 -5.30 -18.97
N GLU A 50 -8.00 -4.36 -19.63
CA GLU A 50 -7.70 -4.37 -21.08
C GLU A 50 -6.33 -3.66 -21.30
N PRO A 51 -5.37 -4.24 -22.05
CA PRO A 51 -4.01 -3.73 -22.16
C PRO A 51 -3.81 -2.75 -23.32
N ASN A 52 -3.03 -1.68 -23.12
CA ASN A 52 -2.36 -0.95 -24.21
C ASN A 52 -1.10 -0.22 -23.74
N ASN A 53 -0.01 -0.41 -24.50
CA ASN A 53 1.35 0.11 -24.29
C ASN A 53 1.52 1.45 -25.05
N PRO A 54 2.27 2.47 -24.56
CA PRO A 54 3.64 2.63 -25.07
C PRO A 54 4.68 3.39 -24.19
N SER A 55 5.95 3.18 -24.55
CA SER A 55 7.19 3.83 -24.10
C SER A 55 7.29 5.35 -24.34
N ALA A 56 8.00 6.06 -23.45
CA ALA A 56 8.77 7.27 -23.79
C ALA A 56 9.93 7.54 -22.82
N THR A 57 11.07 7.92 -23.42
CA THR A 57 12.42 8.15 -22.88
C THR A 57 12.55 9.52 -22.21
N LEU A 58 13.39 9.64 -21.16
CA LEU A 58 13.70 10.92 -20.51
C LEU A 58 15.21 11.17 -20.34
N SER A 59 15.60 12.42 -20.53
CA SER A 59 16.95 12.95 -20.66
C SER A 59 17.64 13.32 -19.33
N LYS A 60 18.98 13.31 -19.35
CA LYS A 60 19.93 13.59 -18.25
C LYS A 60 19.98 15.07 -17.84
N PRO A 61 20.36 15.37 -16.57
CA PRO A 61 20.94 16.67 -16.22
C PRO A 61 22.36 16.62 -15.63
N VAL A 62 22.97 17.81 -15.67
CA VAL A 62 24.36 18.20 -15.43
C VAL A 62 24.71 18.25 -13.94
N ALA A 63 25.99 17.99 -13.64
CA ALA A 63 26.57 17.85 -12.31
C ALA A 63 26.95 19.18 -11.65
N GLU A 64 26.71 19.28 -10.34
CA GLU A 64 27.34 20.22 -9.42
C GLU A 64 27.90 19.43 -8.23
N SER A 65 29.16 19.66 -7.89
CA SER A 65 29.92 18.90 -6.90
C SER A 65 29.61 19.33 -5.46
N GLU A 66 29.20 18.38 -4.62
CA GLU A 66 29.25 18.51 -3.16
C GLU A 66 30.12 17.39 -2.55
N VAL A 67 30.77 17.76 -1.46
CA VAL A 67 31.86 17.07 -0.77
C VAL A 67 31.44 15.67 -0.28
N LYS A 68 32.19 14.65 -0.72
CA LYS A 68 32.02 13.24 -0.30
C LYS A 68 32.48 13.05 1.15
N PRO A 69 31.66 12.51 2.06
CA PRO A 69 32.17 11.86 3.25
C PRO A 69 32.93 10.58 2.86
N ASP A 70 34.05 10.32 3.53
CA ASP A 70 34.91 9.16 3.29
C ASP A 70 34.11 7.86 3.24
N ARG A 71 34.15 7.20 2.08
CA ARG A 71 33.49 5.92 1.84
C ARG A 71 34.34 4.85 2.54
N PRO A 72 33.85 4.17 3.59
CA PRO A 72 34.58 3.03 4.15
C PRO A 72 34.74 1.94 3.09
N ALA A 73 35.84 1.19 3.18
CA ALA A 73 36.18 0.11 2.26
C ALA A 73 35.00 -0.86 2.06
N PRO A 74 34.77 -1.35 0.83
CA PRO A 74 33.64 -2.22 0.53
C PRO A 74 33.74 -3.50 1.36
N SER A 75 32.76 -3.73 2.24
CA SER A 75 32.52 -5.07 2.78
C SER A 75 32.15 -6.00 1.63
N GLN A 76 32.73 -7.20 1.59
CA GLN A 76 32.43 -8.20 0.56
C GLN A 76 30.96 -8.66 0.59
N THR A 77 30.28 -8.47 1.73
CA THR A 77 28.85 -8.75 1.87
C THR A 77 28.02 -7.55 1.36
N PRO A 78 27.02 -7.78 0.49
CA PRO A 78 26.11 -6.73 0.06
C PRO A 78 25.37 -6.12 1.26
N SER A 79 25.18 -4.81 1.25
CA SER A 79 24.37 -4.11 2.23
C SER A 79 22.91 -4.59 2.20
N PRO A 80 22.17 -4.54 3.32
CA PRO A 80 20.77 -4.95 3.35
C PRO A 80 19.89 -4.25 2.30
N LEU A 81 20.11 -2.96 2.03
CA LEU A 81 19.33 -2.25 1.01
C LEU A 81 19.61 -2.78 -0.42
N ASN A 82 20.86 -3.07 -0.76
CA ASN A 82 21.19 -3.67 -2.05
C ASN A 82 20.73 -5.12 -2.15
N ASN A 83 20.81 -5.88 -1.05
CA ASN A 83 20.32 -7.25 -1.03
C ASN A 83 18.79 -7.29 -1.19
N LEU A 84 18.07 -6.38 -0.54
CA LEU A 84 16.62 -6.24 -0.71
C LEU A 84 16.26 -5.93 -2.17
N PHE A 85 16.95 -4.97 -2.79
CA PHE A 85 16.75 -4.68 -4.22
C PHE A 85 17.00 -5.92 -5.10
N ALA A 86 18.13 -6.61 -4.91
CA ALA A 86 18.46 -7.80 -5.68
C ALA A 86 17.41 -8.92 -5.49
N LYS A 87 16.95 -9.15 -4.25
CA LYS A 87 15.94 -10.15 -3.94
C LYS A 87 14.61 -9.84 -4.60
N ILE A 88 14.16 -8.60 -4.54
CA ILE A 88 12.90 -8.15 -5.18
C ILE A 88 13.03 -8.22 -6.70
N HIS A 89 14.16 -7.83 -7.28
CA HIS A 89 14.39 -7.95 -8.72
C HIS A 89 14.40 -9.43 -9.17
N HIS A 90 15.10 -10.29 -8.43
CA HIS A 90 15.17 -11.73 -8.74
C HIS A 90 13.83 -12.45 -8.53
N PHE A 91 12.95 -11.93 -7.68
CA PHE A 91 11.61 -12.47 -7.49
C PHE A 91 10.82 -12.59 -8.81
N PHE A 92 11.09 -11.69 -9.76
CA PHE A 92 10.49 -11.61 -11.09
C PHE A 92 11.34 -12.24 -12.20
N ALA A 93 12.48 -12.87 -11.89
CA ALA A 93 13.40 -13.40 -12.91
C ALA A 93 12.76 -14.42 -13.86
N ASP A 94 11.79 -15.18 -13.35
CA ASP A 94 11.04 -16.20 -14.11
C ASP A 94 9.67 -15.68 -14.60
N GLY A 95 9.50 -14.35 -14.64
CA GLY A 95 8.29 -13.68 -15.09
C GLY A 95 7.22 -13.44 -14.02
N ALA A 96 6.28 -12.56 -14.35
CA ALA A 96 5.19 -12.11 -13.47
C ALA A 96 4.27 -13.25 -12.99
N GLN A 97 4.08 -14.29 -13.79
CA GLN A 97 3.28 -15.46 -13.41
C GLN A 97 3.95 -16.25 -12.27
N THR A 98 5.23 -16.55 -12.40
CA THR A 98 5.99 -17.26 -11.37
C THR A 98 6.08 -16.44 -10.09
N ALA A 99 6.31 -15.12 -10.20
CA ALA A 99 6.24 -14.20 -9.07
C ALA A 99 4.88 -14.25 -8.37
N SER A 100 3.78 -14.35 -9.12
CA SER A 100 2.42 -14.46 -8.58
C SER A 100 2.24 -15.73 -7.74
N ILE A 101 2.72 -16.86 -8.24
CA ILE A 101 2.68 -18.16 -7.54
C ILE A 101 3.51 -18.09 -6.26
N ARG A 102 4.75 -17.59 -6.33
CA ARG A 102 5.62 -17.37 -5.18
C ARG A 102 4.93 -16.50 -4.12
N PHE A 103 4.33 -15.39 -4.53
CA PHE A 103 3.69 -14.48 -3.60
C PHE A 103 2.46 -15.11 -2.94
N ALA A 104 1.61 -15.81 -3.70
CA ALA A 104 0.45 -16.51 -3.13
C ALA A 104 0.86 -17.61 -2.14
N ALA A 105 1.97 -18.31 -2.39
CA ALA A 105 2.54 -19.27 -1.43
C ALA A 105 2.99 -18.56 -0.14
N ILE A 106 3.70 -17.43 -0.24
CA ILE A 106 4.08 -16.62 0.93
C ILE A 106 2.85 -16.15 1.70
N GLN A 107 1.82 -15.64 1.01
CA GLN A 107 0.59 -15.19 1.67
C GLN A 107 -0.04 -16.31 2.47
N THR A 108 -0.14 -17.51 1.90
CA THR A 108 -0.74 -18.69 2.53
C THR A 108 -0.03 -19.02 3.84
N ILE A 109 1.30 -19.17 3.81
CA ILE A 109 2.08 -19.51 5.02
C ILE A 109 1.97 -18.41 6.08
N VAL A 110 1.99 -17.14 5.67
CA VAL A 110 1.91 -16.02 6.62
C VAL A 110 0.53 -15.98 7.29
N THR A 111 -0.54 -16.31 6.57
CA THR A 111 -1.89 -16.37 7.15
C THR A 111 -2.09 -17.57 8.07
N THR A 112 -1.37 -18.68 7.86
CA THR A 112 -1.41 -19.85 8.76
C THR A 112 -0.46 -19.72 9.95
N GLY A 113 0.34 -18.63 10.02
CA GLY A 113 1.33 -18.41 11.07
C GLY A 113 2.63 -19.19 10.86
N GLU A 114 2.80 -19.79 9.69
CA GLU A 114 4.04 -20.44 9.27
C GLU A 114 5.06 -19.41 8.76
N VAL A 115 6.34 -19.78 8.82
CA VAL A 115 7.47 -18.90 8.44
C VAL A 115 8.35 -19.48 7.33
N GLU A 116 7.98 -20.65 6.81
CA GLU A 116 8.72 -21.37 5.76
C GLU A 116 7.79 -21.74 4.62
N VAL A 117 8.25 -21.55 3.38
CA VAL A 117 7.47 -21.94 2.20
C VAL A 117 7.69 -23.42 1.96
N THR A 118 6.64 -24.22 2.14
CA THR A 118 6.69 -25.65 1.81
C THR A 118 6.42 -25.87 0.33
N HIS A 119 6.95 -26.97 -0.23
CA HIS A 119 6.66 -27.37 -1.60
C HIS A 119 5.15 -27.54 -1.85
N SER A 120 4.41 -28.05 -0.86
CA SER A 120 2.95 -28.14 -0.91
C SER A 120 2.26 -26.78 -1.00
N ALA A 121 2.73 -25.77 -0.27
CA ALA A 121 2.17 -24.42 -0.36
C ALA A 121 2.40 -23.81 -1.75
N TYR A 122 3.59 -24.05 -2.33
CA TYR A 122 3.90 -23.62 -3.69
C TYR A 122 3.02 -24.32 -4.73
N GLN A 123 2.87 -25.64 -4.66
CA GLN A 123 1.99 -26.40 -5.57
C GLN A 123 0.53 -25.93 -5.47
N ALA A 124 0.01 -25.76 -4.26
CA ALA A 124 -1.34 -25.26 -4.04
C ALA A 124 -1.53 -23.87 -4.68
N ALA A 125 -0.60 -22.95 -4.47
CA ALA A 125 -0.62 -21.63 -5.09
C ALA A 125 -0.57 -21.71 -6.63
N SER A 126 0.23 -22.61 -7.19
CA SER A 126 0.33 -22.84 -8.63
C SER A 126 -0.99 -23.33 -9.24
N HIS A 127 -1.70 -24.22 -8.54
CA HIS A 127 -3.02 -24.68 -8.96
C HIS A 127 -4.06 -23.58 -8.90
N VAL A 128 -4.05 -22.77 -7.84
CA VAL A 128 -5.00 -21.65 -7.66
C VAL A 128 -4.82 -20.58 -8.74
N LEU A 129 -3.57 -20.31 -9.13
CA LEU A 129 -3.22 -19.29 -10.11
C LEU A 129 -3.02 -19.85 -11.53
N ALA A 130 -3.52 -21.04 -11.85
CA ALA A 130 -3.31 -21.70 -13.15
C ALA A 130 -3.75 -20.80 -14.34
N GLY A 131 -2.78 -20.05 -14.91
CA GLY A 131 -2.99 -19.11 -16.01
C GLY A 131 -3.33 -17.66 -15.61
N ASN A 132 -3.47 -17.35 -14.33
CA ASN A 132 -3.77 -16.00 -13.84
C ASN A 132 -2.59 -15.41 -13.06
N SER A 133 -2.20 -14.19 -13.41
CA SER A 133 -1.20 -13.43 -12.66
C SER A 133 -1.86 -12.46 -11.70
N LEU A 134 -1.19 -12.19 -10.58
CA LEU A 134 -1.57 -11.10 -9.70
C LEU A 134 -1.30 -9.77 -10.42
N PRO A 135 -2.11 -8.72 -10.17
CA PRO A 135 -1.93 -7.43 -10.80
C PRO A 135 -0.72 -6.71 -10.19
N TRP A 136 0.48 -6.94 -10.74
CA TRP A 136 1.73 -6.33 -10.26
C TRP A 136 1.83 -4.81 -10.47
N ASN A 137 0.85 -4.21 -11.13
CA ASN A 137 0.59 -2.77 -11.14
C ASN A 137 -0.07 -2.27 -9.84
N SER A 138 -0.56 -3.15 -8.97
CA SER A 138 -1.10 -2.79 -7.65
C SER A 138 -0.01 -2.32 -6.68
N CYS A 139 -0.05 -1.02 -6.36
CA CYS A 139 0.89 -0.39 -5.42
C CYS A 139 0.87 -1.03 -4.02
N LYS A 140 -0.30 -1.56 -3.59
CA LYS A 140 -0.47 -2.29 -2.34
C LYS A 140 0.23 -3.65 -2.38
N LEU A 141 0.10 -4.37 -3.48
CA LEU A 141 0.75 -5.66 -3.70
C LEU A 141 2.27 -5.49 -3.71
N ALA A 142 2.76 -4.53 -4.49
CA ALA A 142 4.18 -4.19 -4.57
C ALA A 142 4.76 -3.84 -3.20
N ALA A 143 4.10 -2.97 -2.43
CA ALA A 143 4.55 -2.61 -1.10
C ALA A 143 4.55 -3.80 -0.13
N THR A 144 3.53 -4.66 -0.22
CA THR A 144 3.42 -5.86 0.63
C THR A 144 4.55 -6.85 0.36
N LEU A 145 4.91 -7.09 -0.91
CA LEU A 145 6.05 -7.93 -1.27
C LEU A 145 7.35 -7.42 -0.64
N VAL A 146 7.64 -6.12 -0.79
CA VAL A 146 8.86 -5.53 -0.23
C VAL A 146 8.87 -5.61 1.30
N LEU A 147 7.73 -5.32 1.96
CA LEU A 147 7.61 -5.43 3.41
C LEU A 147 7.82 -6.88 3.89
N LEU A 148 7.23 -7.86 3.22
CA LEU A 148 7.38 -9.27 3.58
C LEU A 148 8.83 -9.73 3.46
N HIS A 149 9.62 -9.20 2.52
CA HIS A 149 11.06 -9.45 2.48
C HIS A 149 11.85 -8.66 3.52
N ALA A 150 11.40 -7.47 3.94
CA ALA A 150 12.13 -6.63 4.88
C ALA A 150 11.95 -7.03 6.37
N VAL A 151 10.75 -7.48 6.77
CA VAL A 151 10.48 -7.83 8.18
C VAL A 151 11.27 -9.06 8.66
N PRO A 152 11.56 -9.20 9.96
CA PRO A 152 12.21 -10.40 10.48
C PRO A 152 11.40 -11.67 10.21
N LYS A 153 12.06 -12.84 10.19
CA LYS A 153 11.43 -14.17 10.11
C LYS A 153 10.68 -14.49 11.40
N ASN A 154 9.53 -13.85 11.57
CA ASN A 154 8.67 -13.92 12.75
C ASN A 154 7.21 -13.83 12.28
N ALA A 155 6.39 -14.78 12.73
CA ALA A 155 4.99 -14.89 12.30
C ALA A 155 4.18 -13.60 12.54
N GLU A 156 4.36 -12.95 13.69
CA GLU A 156 3.66 -11.71 14.02
C GLU A 156 4.10 -10.55 13.11
N ALA A 157 5.40 -10.37 12.91
CA ALA A 157 5.93 -9.32 12.05
C ALA A 157 5.51 -9.51 10.57
N MET A 158 5.57 -10.75 10.08
CA MET A 158 5.14 -11.12 8.73
C MET A 158 3.64 -10.92 8.55
N PHE A 159 2.82 -11.33 9.53
CA PHE A 159 1.38 -11.11 9.49
C PHE A 159 1.02 -9.62 9.53
N LYS A 160 1.69 -8.82 10.37
CA LYS A 160 1.50 -7.37 10.41
C LYS A 160 1.86 -6.70 9.08
N ALA A 161 2.95 -7.13 8.43
CA ALA A 161 3.34 -6.66 7.09
C ALA A 161 2.30 -7.03 6.02
N LEU A 162 1.83 -8.28 6.01
CA LEU A 162 0.77 -8.74 5.09
C LEU A 162 -0.54 -7.99 5.33
N LYS A 163 -0.90 -7.76 6.59
CA LYS A 163 -2.12 -7.06 6.98
C LYS A 163 -2.11 -5.60 6.53
N PHE A 164 -0.97 -4.89 6.61
CA PHE A 164 -0.90 -3.42 6.47
C PHE A 164 -1.71 -2.82 5.32
N GLN A 165 -1.76 -3.46 4.14
CA GLN A 165 -2.56 -2.99 2.99
C GLN A 165 -3.62 -3.98 2.50
N SER A 166 -3.93 -5.01 3.31
CA SER A 166 -4.93 -6.01 2.97
C SER A 166 -6.32 -5.58 3.43
N GLN A 167 -7.28 -5.60 2.49
CA GLN A 167 -8.69 -5.38 2.81
C GLN A 167 -9.29 -6.57 3.56
N SER A 168 -9.02 -7.79 3.10
CA SER A 168 -9.57 -9.02 3.71
C SER A 168 -9.08 -9.23 5.13
N LEU A 169 -7.85 -8.78 5.45
CA LEU A 169 -7.29 -8.84 6.80
C LEU A 169 -7.59 -7.59 7.63
N GLY A 170 -8.42 -6.66 7.13
CA GLY A 170 -8.84 -5.46 7.85
C GLY A 170 -7.70 -4.49 8.14
N GLY A 171 -6.70 -4.39 7.27
CA GLY A 171 -5.58 -3.47 7.45
C GLY A 171 -5.68 -2.17 6.66
N LEU A 172 -6.65 -2.02 5.76
CA LEU A 172 -6.91 -0.73 5.11
C LEU A 172 -7.31 0.36 6.11
N PRO A 173 -7.05 1.64 5.81
CA PRO A 173 -7.44 2.72 6.71
C PRO A 173 -8.95 2.85 6.89
N THR A 174 -9.38 3.23 8.10
CA THR A 174 -10.77 3.51 8.46
C THR A 174 -10.91 4.93 9.00
N MET A 175 -12.14 5.48 8.99
CA MET A 175 -12.37 6.80 9.59
C MET A 175 -12.06 6.84 11.09
N SER A 176 -12.32 5.74 11.80
CA SER A 176 -11.97 5.63 13.23
C SER A 176 -10.47 5.83 13.45
N MET A 177 -9.62 5.19 12.64
CA MET A 177 -8.17 5.33 12.74
C MET A 177 -7.70 6.73 12.31
N ILE A 178 -8.26 7.27 11.22
CA ILE A 178 -7.91 8.62 10.71
C ILE A 178 -8.24 9.68 11.75
N ASN A 179 -9.40 9.57 12.41
CA ASN A 179 -9.81 10.51 13.46
C ASN A 179 -8.96 10.38 14.72
N ALA A 180 -8.42 9.19 15.01
CA ALA A 180 -7.62 8.92 16.20
C ALA A 180 -6.13 9.26 16.01
N THR A 181 -5.63 9.34 14.78
CA THR A 181 -4.20 9.43 14.50
C THR A 181 -3.91 10.56 13.51
N PRO A 182 -3.03 11.52 13.84
CA PRO A 182 -2.66 12.57 12.89
C PRO A 182 -1.94 12.00 11.67
N SER A 183 -2.02 12.71 10.55
CA SER A 183 -1.27 12.37 9.33
C SER A 183 0.23 12.36 9.63
N ALA A 184 0.93 11.31 9.18
CA ALA A 184 2.34 11.10 9.48
C ALA A 184 3.27 11.98 8.62
N ASN A 185 4.37 12.46 9.21
CA ASN A 185 5.33 13.34 8.54
C ASN A 185 6.50 12.55 7.91
N LEU A 186 6.46 12.39 6.58
CA LEU A 186 7.46 11.61 5.86
C LEU A 186 8.85 12.25 5.90
N ALA A 187 8.94 13.57 5.78
CA ALA A 187 10.23 14.27 5.79
C ALA A 187 10.94 14.10 7.14
N ALA A 188 10.20 14.23 8.24
CA ALA A 188 10.73 14.00 9.59
C ALA A 188 11.20 12.55 9.75
N ARG A 189 10.39 11.57 9.33
CA ARG A 189 10.76 10.16 9.50
C ARG A 189 11.93 9.75 8.60
N PHE A 190 11.96 10.22 7.36
CA PHE A 190 13.08 10.02 6.46
C PHE A 190 14.38 10.60 7.03
N ALA A 191 14.35 11.79 7.63
CA ALA A 191 15.52 12.39 8.25
C ALA A 191 16.07 11.53 9.41
N GLN A 192 15.18 10.96 10.22
CA GLN A 192 15.57 10.04 11.29
C GLN A 192 16.18 8.74 10.75
N ALA A 193 15.56 8.13 9.74
CA ALA A 193 16.08 6.93 9.09
C ALA A 193 17.43 7.19 8.41
N LYS A 194 17.59 8.32 7.70
CA LYS A 194 18.86 8.75 7.12
C LYS A 194 19.92 8.92 8.20
N LYS A 195 19.58 9.57 9.31
CA LYS A 195 20.49 9.73 10.46
C LYS A 195 20.94 8.36 10.98
N ALA A 196 20.02 7.43 11.22
CA ALA A 196 20.35 6.07 11.67
C ALA A 196 21.19 5.26 10.64
N ALA A 197 21.06 5.58 9.36
CA ALA A 197 21.81 4.94 8.28
C ALA A 197 23.26 5.44 8.17
N ILE A 198 23.52 6.71 8.48
CA ILE A 198 24.85 7.33 8.34
C ILE A 198 25.60 7.45 9.67
N ASP A 199 24.88 7.51 10.79
CA ASP A 199 25.47 7.65 12.12
C ASP A 199 25.96 6.29 12.65
N GLY A 200 27.19 6.26 13.14
CA GLY A 200 27.78 5.09 13.80
C GLY A 200 28.70 4.23 12.92
N LYS A 201 29.30 3.20 13.56
CA LYS A 201 30.22 2.28 12.87
C LYS A 201 29.47 1.36 11.90
N VAL A 202 28.29 0.87 12.32
CA VAL A 202 27.40 0.01 11.54
C VAL A 202 26.11 0.79 11.28
N GLY A 203 25.93 1.29 10.06
CA GLY A 203 24.73 2.02 9.66
C GLY A 203 23.52 1.08 9.59
N LYS A 204 22.36 1.54 10.05
CA LYS A 204 21.11 0.75 10.00
C LYS A 204 20.42 0.90 8.65
N CYS A 205 19.84 -0.19 8.16
CA CYS A 205 18.93 -0.14 7.00
C CYS A 205 17.49 -0.03 7.50
N THR A 206 16.74 0.97 7.03
CA THR A 206 15.32 1.16 7.36
C THR A 206 14.48 0.95 6.11
N VAL A 207 13.40 0.19 6.24
CA VAL A 207 12.38 0.03 5.20
C VAL A 207 11.08 0.64 5.69
N LEU A 208 10.58 1.63 4.95
CA LEU A 208 9.43 2.45 5.32
C LEU A 208 8.37 2.36 4.23
N ALA A 209 7.31 1.60 4.46
CA ALA A 209 6.14 1.64 3.60
C ALA A 209 5.28 2.86 3.95
N VAL A 210 4.95 3.65 2.95
CA VAL A 210 4.18 4.87 3.05
C VAL A 210 2.84 4.66 2.37
N SER A 211 1.75 4.89 3.10
CA SER A 211 0.39 4.82 2.58
C SER A 211 -0.22 6.22 2.63
N LEU A 212 -0.41 6.81 1.46
CA LEU A 212 -1.10 8.08 1.26
C LEU A 212 -2.49 7.78 0.72
N VAL A 213 -3.52 8.20 1.44
CA VAL A 213 -4.91 7.98 1.08
C VAL A 213 -5.69 9.28 1.09
N ASP A 214 -6.75 9.31 0.30
CA ASP A 214 -7.76 10.35 0.37
C ASP A 214 -8.86 9.98 1.37
N VAL A 215 -8.96 10.76 2.45
CA VAL A 215 -9.95 10.61 3.52
C VAL A 215 -11.37 10.71 2.97
N GLU A 216 -11.60 11.53 1.95
CA GLU A 216 -12.92 11.73 1.35
C GLU A 216 -13.52 10.41 0.83
N MET A 217 -12.68 9.55 0.28
CA MET A 217 -13.12 8.28 -0.32
C MET A 217 -13.35 7.21 0.73
N ILE A 218 -12.59 7.24 1.83
CA ILE A 218 -12.81 6.35 2.97
C ILE A 218 -14.14 6.72 3.64
N GLU A 219 -14.36 8.02 3.88
CA GLU A 219 -15.59 8.51 4.49
C GLU A 219 -16.84 8.16 3.66
N ARG A 220 -16.79 8.35 2.34
CA ARG A 220 -17.87 7.97 1.42
C ARG A 220 -18.13 6.47 1.41
N GLY A 221 -17.07 5.67 1.40
CA GLY A 221 -17.14 4.21 1.42
C GLY A 221 -17.81 3.68 2.68
N GLU A 222 -17.42 4.19 3.85
CA GLU A 222 -17.99 3.78 5.14
C GLU A 222 -19.44 4.25 5.33
N LYS A 223 -19.77 5.47 4.90
CA LYS A 223 -21.14 6.01 5.00
C LYS A 223 -22.12 5.40 4.01
N LYS A 224 -21.67 4.52 3.09
CA LYS A 224 -22.46 3.99 1.95
C LYS A 224 -23.19 5.08 1.16
N SER A 225 -22.68 6.32 1.19
CA SER A 225 -23.39 7.49 0.69
C SER A 225 -22.99 7.78 -0.77
N LYS A 226 -23.98 7.72 -1.66
CA LYS A 226 -23.94 8.01 -3.12
C LYS A 226 -23.01 7.09 -3.95
N PRO A 227 -23.33 6.87 -5.24
CA PRO A 227 -22.44 6.11 -6.12
C PRO A 227 -21.05 6.73 -6.20
N MET A 228 -20.00 5.89 -6.20
CA MET A 228 -18.59 6.26 -6.38
C MET A 228 -18.33 6.70 -7.83
N GLY A 229 -18.97 7.79 -8.26
CA GLY A 229 -18.78 8.43 -9.56
C GLY A 229 -17.44 9.16 -9.71
N TYR A 230 -16.55 8.98 -8.74
CA TYR A 230 -15.24 9.61 -8.67
C TYR A 230 -14.15 8.56 -8.48
N SER A 231 -12.95 8.88 -8.95
CA SER A 231 -11.72 8.17 -8.64
C SER A 231 -11.10 8.75 -7.38
N SER A 232 -10.63 7.86 -6.50
CA SER A 232 -9.82 8.24 -5.35
C SER A 232 -8.36 8.36 -5.75
N PHE A 233 -7.64 9.24 -5.04
CA PHE A 233 -6.21 9.13 -4.98
C PHE A 233 -5.78 8.34 -3.73
N ALA A 234 -5.26 7.13 -3.94
CA ALA A 234 -4.59 6.35 -2.91
C ALA A 234 -3.35 5.70 -3.50
N HIS A 235 -2.22 5.85 -2.83
CA HIS A 235 -0.97 5.27 -3.28
C HIS A 235 -0.15 4.75 -2.11
N THR A 236 0.40 3.55 -2.28
CA THR A 236 1.34 2.96 -1.32
C THR A 236 2.65 2.66 -2.02
N PHE A 237 3.76 3.09 -1.43
CA PHE A 237 5.10 2.83 -1.93
C PHE A 237 6.02 2.52 -0.75
N VAL A 238 7.22 2.02 -1.03
CA VAL A 238 8.20 1.67 0.00
C VAL A 238 9.49 2.41 -0.23
N LEU A 239 10.01 3.05 0.81
CA LEU A 239 11.35 3.63 0.82
C LEU A 239 12.31 2.66 1.51
N GLY A 240 13.40 2.31 0.83
CA GLY A 240 14.54 1.67 1.47
C GLY A 240 15.62 2.71 1.72
N ILE A 241 16.11 2.83 2.97
CA ILE A 241 17.07 3.86 3.39
C ILE A 241 18.24 3.14 4.05
N GLY A 242 19.41 3.20 3.41
CA GLY A 242 20.63 2.54 3.85
C GLY A 242 21.79 3.51 3.89
N ARG A 243 22.96 3.05 4.35
CA ARG A 243 24.15 3.90 4.49
C ARG A 243 24.58 4.48 3.13
N GLU A 244 24.41 3.70 2.09
CA GLU A 244 24.81 4.04 0.74
C GLU A 244 23.97 5.16 0.12
N ALA A 245 22.65 5.17 0.37
CA ALA A 245 21.66 6.07 -0.25
C ALA A 245 20.23 5.57 0.09
N TRP A 246 19.24 5.91 -0.76
CA TRP A 246 17.86 5.44 -0.63
C TRP A 246 17.30 4.93 -1.97
N ARG A 247 16.20 4.17 -1.90
CA ARG A 247 15.46 3.62 -3.05
C ARG A 247 13.96 3.80 -2.84
N VAL A 248 13.21 3.84 -3.94
CA VAL A 248 11.75 3.79 -3.95
C VAL A 248 11.33 2.50 -4.64
N PHE A 249 10.47 1.71 -4.01
CA PHE A 249 9.79 0.59 -4.63
C PHE A 249 8.32 0.96 -4.77
N GLN A 250 7.82 0.92 -6.00
CA GLN A 250 6.45 1.29 -6.28
C GLN A 250 5.98 0.64 -7.58
N SER A 251 4.67 0.56 -7.70
CA SER A 251 3.95 0.26 -8.94
C SER A 251 2.75 1.19 -8.99
N TRP A 252 2.14 1.33 -10.15
CA TRP A 252 1.00 2.21 -10.32
C TRP A 252 -0.06 1.50 -11.15
N GLY A 253 -1.31 1.50 -10.66
CA GLY A 253 -2.44 0.62 -11.03
C GLY A 253 -2.78 0.45 -12.51
N GLU A 254 -4.07 0.36 -12.84
CA GLU A 254 -4.53 -0.11 -14.16
C GLU A 254 -3.86 0.59 -15.36
N HIS A 255 -3.61 1.91 -15.28
CA HIS A 255 -3.02 2.70 -16.37
C HIS A 255 -1.58 3.15 -16.13
N GLY A 256 -0.82 2.44 -15.29
CA GLY A 256 0.56 2.77 -15.00
C GLY A 256 1.48 1.59 -15.20
N TYR A 257 2.57 1.56 -14.43
CA TYR A 257 3.60 0.55 -14.54
C TYR A 257 3.46 -0.50 -13.44
N SER A 258 3.72 -1.76 -13.81
CA SER A 258 3.90 -2.84 -12.85
C SER A 258 5.24 -2.74 -12.11
N LEU A 259 5.36 -3.43 -10.97
CA LEU A 259 6.60 -3.43 -10.18
C LEU A 259 7.78 -3.99 -10.97
N ASP A 260 7.60 -5.08 -11.72
CA ASP A 260 8.60 -5.65 -12.62
C ASP A 260 9.04 -4.65 -13.68
N ALA A 261 8.09 -4.03 -14.41
CA ALA A 261 8.42 -2.99 -15.40
C ALA A 261 9.13 -1.78 -14.77
N TYR A 262 8.79 -1.42 -13.52
CA TYR A 262 9.48 -0.37 -12.78
C TYR A 262 10.92 -0.75 -12.44
N LEU A 263 11.17 -2.01 -12.08
CA LEU A 263 12.51 -2.52 -11.77
C LEU A 263 13.37 -2.60 -13.03
N GLU A 264 12.83 -3.13 -14.13
CA GLU A 264 13.53 -3.30 -15.42
C GLU A 264 14.02 -1.97 -16.00
N ARG A 265 13.26 -0.88 -15.81
CA ARG A 265 13.64 0.47 -16.27
C ARG A 265 14.49 1.26 -15.26
N ASP A 266 15.11 0.58 -14.31
CA ASP A 266 15.93 1.18 -13.25
C ASP A 266 15.16 2.18 -12.36
N GLY A 267 13.84 2.01 -12.22
CA GLY A 267 12.98 2.90 -11.43
C GLY A 267 13.33 2.89 -9.93
N ALA A 268 13.66 1.70 -9.41
CA ALA A 268 14.09 1.49 -8.04
C ALA A 268 15.61 1.67 -7.83
N ARG A 269 16.29 2.38 -8.74
CA ARG A 269 17.73 2.66 -8.62
C ARG A 269 18.10 3.29 -7.29
N LEU A 270 19.37 3.17 -6.94
CA LEU A 270 19.93 3.88 -5.81
C LEU A 270 19.93 5.39 -6.10
N ARG A 271 19.28 6.17 -5.23
CA ARG A 271 19.11 7.62 -5.37
C ARG A 271 19.97 8.36 -4.37
N GLU A 272 20.56 9.46 -4.80
CA GLU A 272 21.41 10.26 -3.92
C GLU A 272 20.60 11.05 -2.89
N TRP A 273 21.24 11.47 -1.79
CA TRP A 273 20.59 12.27 -0.75
C TRP A 273 20.05 13.62 -1.27
N LYS A 274 20.68 14.19 -2.31
CA LYS A 274 20.21 15.43 -2.96
C LYS A 274 18.84 15.22 -3.62
N GLU A 275 18.63 14.07 -4.26
CA GLU A 275 17.36 13.70 -4.88
C GLU A 275 16.24 13.54 -3.85
N ALA A 276 16.56 13.07 -2.64
CA ALA A 276 15.58 12.92 -1.56
C ALA A 276 14.90 14.25 -1.22
N LYS A 277 15.64 15.37 -1.26
CA LYS A 277 15.08 16.70 -0.95
C LYS A 277 13.98 17.09 -1.93
N ALA A 278 14.18 16.85 -3.23
CA ALA A 278 13.18 17.13 -4.25
C ALA A 278 11.95 16.23 -4.09
N PHE A 279 12.16 14.93 -3.89
CA PHE A 279 11.09 13.97 -3.65
C PHE A 279 10.26 14.33 -2.41
N LEU A 280 10.90 14.58 -1.26
CA LEU A 280 10.23 14.92 -0.02
C LEU A 280 9.48 16.25 -0.10
N LYS A 281 10.01 17.24 -0.84
CA LYS A 281 9.32 18.51 -1.09
C LYS A 281 8.04 18.29 -1.91
N ALA A 282 8.11 17.51 -2.98
CA ALA A 282 6.93 17.17 -3.78
C ALA A 282 5.92 16.35 -2.95
N PHE A 283 6.38 15.36 -2.20
CA PHE A 283 5.50 14.57 -1.34
C PHE A 283 4.83 15.41 -0.25
N LEU A 284 5.53 16.41 0.31
CA LEU A 284 4.95 17.32 1.29
C LEU A 284 3.74 18.06 0.71
N VAL A 285 3.85 18.57 -0.52
CA VAL A 285 2.71 19.21 -1.22
C VAL A 285 1.52 18.26 -1.28
N LEU A 286 1.75 16.99 -1.66
CA LEU A 286 0.67 15.99 -1.69
C LEU A 286 0.07 15.71 -0.31
N ALA A 287 0.90 15.62 0.72
CA ALA A 287 0.47 15.25 2.06
C ALA A 287 -0.23 16.38 2.82
N THR A 288 -0.13 17.64 2.35
CA THR A 288 -0.69 18.81 3.05
C THR A 288 -1.68 19.62 2.22
N ALA A 289 -1.73 19.46 0.90
CA ALA A 289 -2.69 20.17 0.07
C ALA A 289 -4.12 19.65 0.36
N GLU A 290 -5.07 20.57 0.50
CA GLU A 290 -6.49 20.26 0.71
C GLU A 290 -7.36 21.03 -0.28
N GLY A 291 -8.51 20.45 -0.63
CA GLY A 291 -9.49 21.07 -1.53
C GLY A 291 -9.46 20.49 -2.95
N THR A 292 -9.72 21.32 -3.96
CA THR A 292 -9.81 20.84 -5.34
C THR A 292 -8.45 20.37 -5.86
N TRP A 293 -8.42 19.24 -6.58
CA TRP A 293 -7.21 18.75 -7.23
C TRP A 293 -6.68 19.76 -8.27
N SER A 294 -5.58 20.43 -7.93
CA SER A 294 -4.96 21.49 -8.74
C SER A 294 -3.84 20.95 -9.64
N GLN A 295 -3.34 21.79 -10.55
CA GLN A 295 -2.14 21.47 -11.35
C GLN A 295 -0.91 21.28 -10.45
N GLU A 296 -0.78 22.05 -9.36
CA GLU A 296 0.32 21.94 -8.40
C GLU A 296 0.32 20.56 -7.70
N ILE A 297 -0.85 20.08 -7.27
CA ILE A 297 -0.98 18.73 -6.69
C ILE A 297 -0.62 17.68 -7.74
N ASN A 298 -1.08 17.84 -8.99
CA ASN A 298 -0.75 16.93 -10.07
C ASN A 298 0.75 16.89 -10.39
N ASP A 299 1.43 18.04 -10.40
CA ASP A 299 2.87 18.13 -10.69
C ASP A 299 3.69 17.52 -9.56
N ALA A 300 3.30 17.75 -8.31
CA ALA A 300 3.87 17.09 -7.15
C ALA A 300 3.69 15.57 -7.21
N TYR A 301 2.51 15.12 -7.67
CA TYR A 301 2.22 13.71 -7.85
C TYR A 301 3.11 13.08 -8.92
N GLN A 302 3.19 13.73 -10.07
CA GLN A 302 4.03 13.29 -11.18
C GLN A 302 5.52 13.29 -10.81
N ALA A 303 5.98 14.24 -10.01
CA ALA A 303 7.36 14.28 -9.51
C ALA A 303 7.70 13.11 -8.57
N CYS A 304 6.73 12.62 -7.79
CA CYS A 304 6.94 11.47 -6.91
C CYS A 304 6.79 10.13 -7.64
N PHE A 305 5.78 10.02 -8.50
CA PHE A 305 5.28 8.72 -8.99
C PHE A 305 5.33 8.56 -10.50
N GLU A 306 5.80 9.58 -11.23
CA GLU A 306 5.97 9.56 -12.69
C GLU A 306 4.66 9.41 -13.47
N VAL A 307 3.53 9.68 -12.81
CA VAL A 307 2.20 9.56 -13.39
C VAL A 307 1.48 10.89 -13.37
N ASN A 308 0.80 11.21 -14.46
CA ASN A 308 -0.01 12.42 -14.58
C ASN A 308 -1.49 12.07 -14.36
N ILE A 309 -2.01 12.35 -13.16
CA ILE A 309 -3.40 12.03 -12.80
C ILE A 309 -4.40 12.80 -13.65
N LEU A 310 -4.10 14.04 -14.03
CA LEU A 310 -5.00 14.83 -14.88
C LEU A 310 -5.15 14.25 -16.30
N LYS A 311 -4.14 13.52 -16.82
CA LYS A 311 -4.30 12.76 -18.06
C LYS A 311 -5.20 11.54 -17.90
N ILE A 312 -5.23 10.95 -16.70
CA ILE A 312 -5.94 9.70 -16.42
C ILE A 312 -7.40 9.95 -15.99
N CYS A 313 -7.62 10.94 -15.14
CA CYS A 313 -8.91 11.27 -14.53
C CYS A 313 -9.47 12.61 -15.04
N GLY A 314 -8.85 13.23 -16.06
CA GLY A 314 -9.35 14.45 -16.68
C GLY A 314 -10.57 14.20 -17.58
N LYS A 315 -11.10 15.27 -18.19
CA LYS A 315 -12.32 15.21 -19.03
C LYS A 315 -12.28 14.17 -20.17
N LYS A 316 -11.09 13.82 -20.65
CA LYS A 316 -10.86 12.83 -21.72
C LYS A 316 -10.06 11.62 -21.23
N GLY A 317 -9.86 11.51 -19.92
CA GLY A 317 -9.10 10.44 -19.33
C GLY A 317 -9.90 9.14 -19.30
N PRO A 318 -9.22 7.97 -19.27
CA PRO A 318 -9.88 6.66 -19.18
C PRO A 318 -10.60 6.41 -17.85
N GLN A 319 -10.29 7.16 -16.79
CA GLN A 319 -10.92 6.99 -15.47
C GLN A 319 -11.92 8.07 -15.13
N LYS A 320 -12.75 7.77 -14.12
CA LYS A 320 -13.68 8.73 -13.53
C LYS A 320 -12.93 9.97 -13.02
N PRO A 321 -13.61 11.13 -12.95
CA PRO A 321 -13.03 12.34 -12.38
C PRO A 321 -12.48 12.12 -10.97
N ILE A 322 -11.41 12.81 -10.62
CA ILE A 322 -10.88 12.84 -9.25
C ILE A 322 -11.99 13.35 -8.32
N VAL A 323 -11.99 12.91 -7.07
CA VAL A 323 -12.92 13.45 -6.07
C VAL A 323 -12.86 14.99 -6.02
N PRO A 324 -14.02 15.63 -5.80
CA PRO A 324 -14.10 17.08 -5.81
C PRO A 324 -13.33 17.75 -4.65
N ILE A 325 -13.15 17.03 -3.55
CA ILE A 325 -12.41 17.50 -2.38
C ILE A 325 -11.35 16.45 -2.04
N TYR A 326 -10.09 16.81 -2.23
CA TYR A 326 -8.92 16.05 -1.81
C TYR A 326 -8.61 16.33 -0.34
N ARG A 327 -8.52 15.27 0.47
CA ARG A 327 -8.06 15.34 1.87
C ARG A 327 -7.03 14.26 2.14
N PRO A 328 -5.73 14.55 2.06
CA PRO A 328 -4.68 13.56 2.27
C PRO A 328 -4.58 13.10 3.72
N TRP A 329 -4.32 11.83 3.91
CA TRP A 329 -3.85 11.29 5.17
C TRP A 329 -2.77 10.25 4.93
N VAL A 330 -1.69 10.33 5.72
CA VAL A 330 -0.50 9.49 5.57
C VAL A 330 -0.33 8.62 6.80
N ARG A 331 -0.01 7.34 6.59
CA ARG A 331 0.52 6.45 7.63
C ARG A 331 1.72 5.66 7.14
N PHE A 332 2.47 5.14 8.10
CA PHE A 332 3.65 4.34 7.84
C PHE A 332 3.53 2.91 8.40
N PHE A 333 4.20 1.99 7.74
CA PHE A 333 4.67 0.75 8.34
C PHE A 333 6.19 0.75 8.23
N GLU A 334 6.87 0.50 9.35
CA GLU A 334 8.31 0.64 9.41
C GLU A 334 8.98 -0.61 9.94
N VAL A 335 10.08 -0.95 9.27
CA VAL A 335 11.02 -1.97 9.69
C VAL A 335 12.38 -1.28 9.89
N GLU A 336 12.75 -1.10 11.16
CA GLU A 336 14.07 -0.61 11.51
C GLU A 336 15.10 -1.73 11.47
N ASP A 337 16.34 -1.37 11.12
CA ASP A 337 17.51 -2.25 11.22
C ASP A 337 17.41 -3.58 10.48
N VAL A 338 16.87 -3.54 9.25
CA VAL A 338 16.73 -4.70 8.35
C VAL A 338 18.06 -5.40 8.12
N LYS A 339 18.08 -6.72 8.27
CA LYS A 339 19.26 -7.57 8.08
C LYS A 339 19.18 -8.39 6.80
N ASN A 340 20.33 -8.83 6.30
CA ASN A 340 20.39 -9.78 5.18
C ASN A 340 19.66 -11.09 5.51
N SER A 341 19.73 -11.56 6.76
CA SER A 341 18.99 -12.74 7.21
C SER A 341 17.47 -12.58 7.12
N ASP A 342 16.96 -11.35 7.28
CA ASP A 342 15.53 -11.07 7.12
C ASP A 342 15.13 -11.19 5.65
N ILE A 343 15.96 -10.67 4.74
CA ILE A 343 15.70 -10.64 3.29
C ILE A 343 15.73 -12.06 2.69
N GLU A 344 16.66 -12.90 3.15
CA GLU A 344 16.88 -14.26 2.65
C GLU A 344 15.98 -15.33 3.27
N LYS A 345 15.03 -14.94 4.13
CA LYS A 345 14.25 -15.91 4.92
C LYS A 345 13.37 -16.88 4.11
N PHE A 346 13.04 -16.55 2.86
CA PHE A 346 12.27 -17.41 1.97
C PHE A 346 13.21 -18.21 1.07
N SER A 347 13.20 -19.53 1.24
CA SER A 347 13.78 -20.52 0.33
C SER A 347 12.71 -21.07 -0.61
N TRP A 348 13.13 -21.49 -1.79
CA TRP A 348 12.28 -22.11 -2.81
C TRP A 348 12.99 -23.39 -3.23
N ASP A 349 12.58 -24.52 -2.64
CA ASP A 349 13.13 -25.85 -2.95
C ASP A 349 12.44 -26.46 -4.18
#